data_AF-A0A9Q9CZT5-F1
#
_entry.id   AF-A0A9Q9CZT5-F1
#
_cell.length_a   1.000
_cell.length_b   1.000
_cell.length_c   1.000
_cell.angle_alpha   90.00
_cell.angle_beta   90.00
_cell.angle_gamma   90.00
#
_symmetry.space_group_name_H-M   'P 1'
#
loop_
_entity.id
_entity.type
_entity.pdbx_description
1 polymer ?
#
loop_
_entity_poly.entity_id
_entity_poly.type
_entity_poly.pdbx_seq_one_letter_code
_entity_poly.pdbx_strand_id
1 'polypeptide(L)'
;MRSVSKQNGATVIEFPFVVLGILTIVLGLFAVYKLLYLQSRVDSTAYSMASAAARALVPQGSAKAYDDASANQLLSVAQRSLPSGFEAERIGLVLEIRTVTAGLTELVTQKAGSDCEVEQTIDALSTLAPVSRSSIASLSGKTASLYQVTLCVSEPLESDSAIFNWLPLPLPTSMRSQAAMIGRRYSA
;
A
#
# COMPACT_ATOMS: atom_id res chain seq x y z
N MET A 1 49.20 -50.53 25.88
CA MET A 1 48.27 -50.57 24.73
C MET A 1 47.46 -49.29 24.74
N ARG A 2 47.72 -48.34 23.83
CA ARG A 2 46.89 -47.13 23.65
C ARG A 2 45.93 -47.40 22.51
N SER A 3 44.63 -47.45 22.78
CA SER A 3 43.62 -47.41 21.71
C SER A 3 43.61 -45.99 21.14
N VAL A 4 43.93 -45.86 19.87
CA VAL A 4 43.72 -44.63 19.12
C VAL A 4 42.22 -44.54 18.86
N SER A 5 41.55 -43.63 19.54
CA SER A 5 40.17 -43.24 19.22
C SER A 5 40.15 -42.70 17.80
N LYS A 6 39.60 -43.49 16.88
CA LYS A 6 39.40 -43.11 15.49
C LYS A 6 38.00 -42.52 15.38
N GLN A 7 37.87 -41.23 15.67
CA GLN A 7 36.62 -40.51 15.57
C GLN A 7 36.75 -39.39 14.53
N ASN A 8 36.85 -39.77 13.25
CA ASN A 8 36.85 -38.84 12.13
C ASN A 8 35.89 -39.39 11.07
N GLY A 9 34.68 -38.84 10.96
CA GLY A 9 33.72 -39.24 9.92
C GLY A 9 32.35 -38.58 9.97
N ALA A 10 31.83 -38.21 11.15
CA ALA A 10 30.47 -37.65 11.27
C ALA A 10 30.43 -36.11 11.11
N THR A 11 31.42 -35.40 11.66
CA THR A 11 31.45 -33.94 11.72
C THR A 11 31.59 -33.25 10.36
N VAL A 12 32.21 -33.91 9.37
CA VAL A 12 32.41 -33.33 8.03
C VAL A 12 31.13 -33.36 7.20
N ILE A 13 30.24 -34.34 7.44
CA ILE A 13 28.97 -34.47 6.73
C ILE A 13 27.90 -33.60 7.39
N GLU A 14 27.91 -33.44 8.72
CA GLU A 14 26.94 -32.60 9.43
C GLU A 14 27.15 -31.09 9.20
N PHE A 15 28.41 -30.65 9.04
CA PHE A 15 28.74 -29.24 8.83
C PHE A 15 28.02 -28.57 7.64
N PRO A 16 27.99 -29.12 6.41
CA PRO A 16 27.26 -28.52 5.30
C PRO A 16 25.75 -28.43 5.53
N PHE A 17 25.15 -29.40 6.23
CA PHE A 17 23.71 -29.33 6.55
C PHE A 17 23.42 -28.23 7.58
N VAL A 18 24.28 -28.06 8.59
CA VAL A 18 24.14 -26.96 9.56
C VAL A 18 24.29 -25.60 8.87
N VAL A 19 25.27 -25.45 7.97
CA VAL A 19 25.46 -24.21 7.20
C VAL A 19 24.24 -23.92 6.32
N LEU A 20 23.70 -24.93 5.63
CA LEU A 20 22.51 -24.78 4.79
C LEU A 20 21.27 -24.41 5.62
N GLY A 21 21.13 -25.02 6.80
CA GLY A 21 20.09 -24.68 7.78
C GLY A 21 20.18 -23.23 8.28
N ILE A 22 21.38 -22.75 8.62
CA ILE A 22 21.58 -21.35 9.02
C ILE A 22 21.30 -20.41 7.85
N LEU A 23 21.77 -20.73 6.65
CA LEU A 23 21.58 -19.91 5.46
C LEU A 23 20.09 -19.76 5.11
N THR A 24 19.33 -20.85 5.19
CA THR A 24 17.87 -20.83 4.99
C THR A 24 17.16 -19.94 6.03
N ILE A 25 17.56 -20.02 7.30
CA ILE A 25 17.02 -19.15 8.37
C ILE A 25 17.34 -17.68 8.08
N VAL A 26 18.59 -17.35 7.74
CA VAL A 26 19.02 -15.98 7.47
C VAL A 26 18.28 -15.38 6.28
N LEU A 27 18.10 -16.15 5.20
CA LEU A 27 17.36 -15.69 4.03
C LEU A 27 15.87 -15.55 4.30
N GLY A 28 15.28 -16.44 5.09
CA GLY A 28 13.90 -16.31 5.54
C GLY A 28 13.70 -15.03 6.35
N LEU A 29 14.59 -14.74 7.30
CA LEU A 29 14.55 -13.51 8.09
C LEU A 29 14.74 -12.26 7.23
N PHE A 30 15.65 -12.31 6.25
CA PHE A 30 15.85 -11.22 5.30
C PHE A 30 14.59 -10.96 4.45
N ALA A 31 13.94 -12.02 3.95
CA ALA A 31 12.69 -11.92 3.21
C ALA A 31 11.60 -11.26 4.07
N VAL A 32 11.38 -11.77 5.29
CA VAL A 32 10.36 -11.22 6.22
C VAL A 32 10.65 -9.75 6.54
N TYR A 33 11.91 -9.42 6.84
CA TYR A 33 12.31 -8.03 7.09
C TYR A 33 12.00 -7.12 5.89
N LYS A 34 12.38 -7.53 4.69
CA LYS A 34 12.13 -6.74 3.48
C LYS A 34 10.63 -6.60 3.21
N LEU A 35 9.85 -7.67 3.38
CA LEU A 35 8.40 -7.64 3.20
C LEU A 35 7.73 -6.66 4.19
N LEU A 36 8.10 -6.71 5.47
CA LEU A 36 7.58 -5.79 6.49
C LEU A 36 7.98 -4.34 6.21
N TYR A 37 9.23 -4.12 5.80
CA TYR A 37 9.71 -2.80 5.41
C TYR A 37 8.91 -2.25 4.23
N LEU A 38 8.71 -3.05 3.18
CA LEU A 38 7.94 -2.67 2.00
C LEU A 38 6.48 -2.39 2.34
N GLN A 39 5.83 -3.26 3.13
CA GLN A 39 4.46 -3.05 3.56
C GLN A 39 4.33 -1.72 4.32
N SER A 40 5.23 -1.43 5.27
CA SER A 40 5.22 -0.17 6.00
C SER A 40 5.39 1.06 5.09
N ARG A 41 6.22 0.95 4.04
CA ARG A 41 6.38 2.01 3.03
C ARG A 41 5.12 2.20 2.18
N VAL A 42 4.50 1.11 1.77
CA VAL A 42 3.24 1.13 1.00
C VAL A 42 2.13 1.74 1.85
N ASP A 43 1.99 1.36 3.12
CA ASP A 43 1.02 1.91 4.07
C ASP A 43 1.23 3.42 4.29
N SER A 44 2.46 3.83 4.58
CA SER A 44 2.80 5.25 4.78
C SER A 44 2.54 6.07 3.53
N THR A 45 2.83 5.52 2.35
CA THR A 45 2.60 6.18 1.06
C THR A 45 1.11 6.30 0.77
N ALA A 46 0.32 5.23 0.94
CA ALA A 46 -1.13 5.26 0.77
C ALA A 46 -1.78 6.30 1.68
N TYR A 47 -1.38 6.35 2.96
CA TYR A 47 -1.86 7.37 3.90
C TYR A 47 -1.49 8.79 3.48
N SER A 48 -0.24 9.01 3.09
CA SER A 48 0.23 10.31 2.60
C SER A 48 -0.54 10.76 1.36
N MET A 49 -0.79 9.84 0.42
CA MET A 49 -1.56 10.13 -0.80
C MET A 49 -3.03 10.41 -0.49
N ALA A 50 -3.66 9.65 0.41
CA ALA A 50 -5.03 9.94 0.86
C ALA A 50 -5.10 11.32 1.56
N SER A 51 -4.09 11.68 2.35
CA SER A 51 -3.99 13.01 2.97
C SER A 51 -3.82 14.13 1.94
N ALA A 52 -2.95 13.91 0.95
CA ALA A 52 -2.73 14.83 -0.16
C ALA A 52 -4.01 14.98 -1.00
N ALA A 53 -4.70 13.88 -1.29
CA ALA A 53 -5.97 13.90 -2.01
C ALA A 53 -7.04 14.70 -1.26
N ALA A 54 -7.14 14.53 0.05
CA ALA A 54 -8.09 15.25 0.89
C ALA A 54 -7.80 16.76 1.04
N ARG A 55 -6.56 17.20 0.76
CA ARG A 55 -6.10 18.59 0.98
C ARG A 55 -5.84 19.36 -0.31
N ALA A 56 -5.17 18.75 -1.27
CA ALA A 56 -4.60 19.40 -2.44
C ALA A 56 -5.51 19.31 -3.68
N LEU A 57 -6.24 18.22 -3.83
CA LEU A 57 -7.09 18.00 -5.00
C LEU A 57 -8.44 18.73 -4.91
N VAL A 58 -8.60 19.70 -4.03
CA VAL A 58 -9.82 20.50 -3.89
C VAL A 58 -9.54 21.92 -4.38
N PRO A 59 -9.82 22.26 -5.66
CA PRO A 59 -9.58 23.61 -6.14
C PRO A 59 -10.50 24.61 -5.40
N GLN A 60 -9.98 25.83 -5.17
CA GLN A 60 -10.81 26.93 -4.73
C GLN A 60 -11.67 27.40 -5.92
N GLY A 61 -12.99 27.17 -5.85
CA GLY A 61 -13.95 27.76 -6.79
C GLY A 61 -14.25 26.98 -8.08
N SER A 62 -13.79 25.75 -8.28
CA SER A 62 -14.19 24.93 -9.44
C SER A 62 -15.48 24.12 -9.17
N ALA A 63 -16.30 23.97 -10.21
CA ALA A 63 -17.52 23.14 -10.17
C ALA A 63 -17.22 21.64 -10.18
N LYS A 64 -16.12 21.20 -10.83
CA LYS A 64 -15.56 19.86 -10.65
C LYS A 64 -14.63 19.87 -9.45
N ALA A 65 -14.92 19.02 -8.47
CA ALA A 65 -14.08 18.90 -7.29
C ALA A 65 -12.70 18.30 -7.61
N TYR A 66 -12.53 17.58 -8.74
CA TYR A 66 -11.33 16.80 -9.07
C TYR A 66 -10.97 16.85 -10.56
N ASP A 67 -9.66 16.74 -10.86
CA ASP A 67 -9.13 16.57 -12.22
C ASP A 67 -9.07 15.08 -12.60
N ASP A 68 -9.32 14.75 -13.87
CA ASP A 68 -9.34 13.37 -14.37
C ASP A 68 -7.92 12.76 -14.38
N ALA A 69 -6.87 13.58 -14.24
CA ALA A 69 -5.47 13.16 -14.13
C ALA A 69 -4.96 13.02 -12.67
N SER A 70 -5.81 13.18 -11.66
CA SER A 70 -5.39 13.21 -10.25
C SER A 70 -4.72 11.91 -9.81
N ALA A 71 -5.28 10.75 -10.21
CA ALA A 71 -4.68 9.45 -9.89
C ALA A 71 -3.29 9.27 -10.51
N ASN A 72 -3.06 9.76 -11.74
CA ASN A 72 -1.74 9.69 -12.39
C ASN A 72 -0.70 10.56 -11.67
N GLN A 73 -1.12 11.75 -11.21
CA GLN A 73 -0.24 12.63 -10.42
C GLN A 73 0.13 11.96 -9.09
N LEU A 74 -0.86 11.41 -8.37
CA LEU A 74 -0.60 10.68 -7.12
C LEU A 74 0.28 9.45 -7.36
N LEU A 75 0.08 8.71 -8.46
CA LEU A 75 0.92 7.57 -8.82
C LEU A 75 2.38 8.01 -9.03
N SER A 76 2.62 9.12 -9.73
CA SER A 76 3.98 9.64 -9.94
C SER A 76 4.68 10.01 -8.62
N VAL A 77 3.92 10.48 -7.63
CA VAL A 77 4.45 10.80 -6.29
C VAL A 77 4.68 9.51 -5.50
N ALA A 78 3.78 8.53 -5.60
CA ALA A 78 3.92 7.23 -4.96
C ALA A 78 5.16 6.48 -5.48
N GLN A 79 5.38 6.47 -6.79
CA GLN A 79 6.56 5.86 -7.42
C GLN A 79 7.89 6.44 -6.91
N ARG A 80 7.93 7.73 -6.56
CA ARG A 80 9.11 8.39 -5.97
C ARG A 80 9.25 8.14 -4.46
N SER A 81 8.15 7.82 -3.79
CA SER A 81 8.10 7.62 -2.34
C SER A 81 8.37 6.16 -1.95
N LEU A 82 8.05 5.24 -2.85
CA LEU A 82 8.39 3.82 -2.72
C LEU A 82 9.90 3.61 -2.90
N PRO A 83 10.49 2.62 -2.18
CA PRO A 83 11.90 2.33 -2.32
C PRO A 83 12.25 1.89 -3.75
N SER A 84 13.47 2.19 -4.18
CA SER A 84 14.00 1.79 -5.48
C SER A 84 13.98 0.27 -5.64
N GLY A 85 13.69 -0.21 -6.86
CA GLY A 85 13.64 -1.65 -7.18
C GLY A 85 12.29 -2.12 -7.70
N PHE A 86 11.27 -1.26 -7.68
CA PHE A 86 10.01 -1.49 -8.38
C PHE A 86 10.03 -0.84 -9.75
N GLU A 87 9.64 -1.60 -10.76
CA GLU A 87 9.31 -1.02 -12.06
C GLU A 87 8.00 -0.26 -11.95
N ALA A 88 7.93 0.89 -12.62
CA ALA A 88 6.75 1.78 -12.61
C ALA A 88 5.47 1.05 -13.02
N GLU A 89 5.60 0.04 -13.89
CA GLU A 89 4.52 -0.79 -14.42
C GLU A 89 3.89 -1.74 -13.39
N ARG A 90 4.58 -1.98 -12.27
CA ARG A 90 4.12 -2.90 -11.21
C ARG A 90 3.43 -2.18 -10.06
N ILE A 91 3.37 -0.86 -10.13
CA ILE A 91 2.75 -0.01 -9.13
C ILE A 91 1.43 0.49 -9.70
N GLY A 92 0.37 0.29 -8.94
CA GLY A 92 -0.96 0.74 -9.29
C GLY A 92 -1.56 1.58 -8.18
N LEU A 93 -2.48 2.46 -8.56
CA LEU A 93 -3.19 3.34 -7.64
C LEU A 93 -4.66 3.45 -8.05
N VAL A 94 -5.54 3.32 -7.07
CA VAL A 94 -6.96 3.62 -7.21
C VAL A 94 -7.32 4.73 -6.24
N LEU A 95 -7.81 5.84 -6.77
CA LEU A 95 -8.35 6.96 -6.02
C LEU A 95 -9.87 6.87 -6.07
N GLU A 96 -10.51 6.77 -4.91
CA GLU A 96 -11.95 6.88 -4.76
C GLU A 96 -12.29 8.13 -3.97
N ILE A 97 -13.32 8.85 -4.42
CA ILE A 97 -13.79 10.08 -3.81
C ILE A 97 -15.30 9.98 -3.66
N ARG A 98 -15.78 10.31 -2.47
CA ARG A 98 -17.21 10.40 -2.18
C ARG A 98 -17.55 11.82 -1.74
N THR A 99 -18.41 12.48 -2.49
CA THR A 99 -18.93 13.82 -2.18
C THR A 99 -20.44 13.76 -2.08
N VAL A 100 -21.03 14.66 -1.29
CA VAL A 100 -22.48 14.81 -1.18
C VAL A 100 -22.83 16.24 -1.59
N THR A 101 -23.55 16.41 -2.69
CA THR A 101 -23.92 17.72 -3.25
C THR A 101 -25.40 17.74 -3.59
N ALA A 102 -26.13 18.74 -3.10
CA ALA A 102 -27.58 18.86 -3.14
C ALA A 102 -28.35 17.58 -2.74
N GLY A 103 -27.86 16.84 -1.75
CA GLY A 103 -28.44 15.57 -1.29
C GLY A 103 -28.13 14.36 -2.17
N LEU A 104 -27.40 14.54 -3.27
CA LEU A 104 -26.95 13.46 -4.15
C LEU A 104 -25.53 13.06 -3.78
N THR A 105 -25.29 11.74 -3.67
CA THR A 105 -23.95 11.19 -3.47
C THR A 105 -23.30 11.01 -4.84
N GLU A 106 -22.14 11.63 -5.03
CA GLU A 106 -21.29 11.44 -6.19
C GLU A 106 -20.08 10.59 -5.79
N LEU A 107 -19.85 9.53 -6.56
CA LEU A 107 -18.72 8.63 -6.41
C LEU A 107 -17.83 8.76 -7.63
N VAL A 108 -16.57 9.12 -7.41
CA VAL A 108 -15.56 9.19 -8.46
C VAL A 108 -14.49 8.17 -8.18
N THR A 109 -14.24 7.28 -9.14
CA THR A 109 -13.16 6.29 -9.08
C THR A 109 -12.20 6.54 -10.23
N GLN A 110 -10.94 6.79 -9.93
CA GLN A 110 -9.87 6.93 -10.90
C GLN A 110 -8.83 5.84 -10.65
N LYS A 111 -8.38 5.19 -11.73
CA LYS A 111 -7.34 4.16 -11.69
C LYS A 111 -6.11 4.64 -12.47
N ALA A 112 -4.92 4.31 -11.97
CA ALA A 112 -3.65 4.61 -12.62
C ALA A 112 -2.66 3.47 -12.39
N GLY A 113 -1.82 3.18 -13.39
CA GLY A 113 -0.78 2.15 -13.29
C GLY A 113 -1.31 0.74 -13.40
N SER A 114 -0.72 -0.20 -12.66
CA SER A 114 -1.14 -1.61 -12.66
C SER A 114 -2.55 -1.79 -12.09
N ASP A 115 -3.21 -2.89 -12.46
CA ASP A 115 -4.51 -3.23 -11.89
C ASP A 115 -4.40 -3.49 -10.39
N CYS A 116 -5.04 -2.63 -9.59
CA CYS A 116 -5.23 -2.85 -8.17
C CYS A 116 -6.67 -3.22 -7.87
N GLU A 117 -6.83 -4.25 -7.06
CA GLU A 117 -8.11 -4.60 -6.46
C GLU A 117 -8.34 -3.79 -5.18
N VAL A 118 -9.52 -3.18 -5.08
CA VAL A 118 -9.95 -2.40 -3.92
C VAL A 118 -10.59 -3.37 -2.92
N GLU A 119 -10.07 -3.42 -1.70
CA GLU A 119 -10.58 -4.34 -0.67
C GLU A 119 -11.93 -3.90 -0.12
N GLN A 120 -12.06 -2.61 0.21
CA GLN A 120 -13.31 -2.01 0.63
C GLN A 120 -13.58 -0.75 -0.19
N THR A 121 -14.75 -0.64 -0.83
CA THR A 121 -15.10 0.57 -1.59
C THR A 121 -15.37 1.74 -0.64
N ILE A 122 -15.09 2.96 -1.08
CA ILE A 122 -15.33 4.16 -0.25
C ILE A 122 -16.80 4.36 0.14
N ASP A 123 -17.75 3.79 -0.61
CA ASP A 123 -19.17 3.86 -0.27
C ASP A 123 -19.52 3.04 0.98
N ALA A 124 -18.82 1.93 1.21
CA ALA A 124 -18.92 1.17 2.46
C ALA A 124 -18.43 1.97 3.68
N LEU A 125 -17.62 3.01 3.47
CA LEU A 125 -17.14 3.93 4.50
C LEU A 125 -18.03 5.16 4.69
N SER A 126 -19.19 5.20 4.02
CA SER A 126 -20.11 6.35 4.06
C SER A 126 -20.51 6.81 5.47
N THR A 127 -20.60 5.89 6.43
CA THR A 127 -20.92 6.16 7.83
C THR A 127 -19.82 6.91 8.59
N LEU A 128 -18.59 6.88 8.08
CA LEU A 128 -17.45 7.60 8.65
C LEU A 128 -17.46 9.08 8.25
N ALA A 129 -18.28 9.49 7.27
CA ALA A 129 -18.39 10.88 6.85
C ALA A 129 -19.17 11.69 7.90
N PRO A 130 -18.53 12.61 8.65
CA PRO A 130 -19.23 13.40 9.64
C PRO A 130 -20.23 14.36 8.97
N VAL A 131 -21.42 14.42 9.55
CA VAL A 131 -22.42 15.45 9.24
C VAL A 131 -22.21 16.61 10.21
N SER A 132 -22.03 17.81 9.66
CA SER A 132 -21.83 19.00 10.47
C SER A 132 -23.11 19.35 11.25
N ARG A 133 -22.96 19.39 12.58
CA ARG A 133 -23.98 19.87 13.52
C ARG A 133 -23.85 21.37 13.81
N SER A 134 -23.09 22.10 12.99
CA SER A 134 -22.90 23.54 13.17
C SER A 134 -24.22 24.30 13.05
N SER A 135 -24.39 25.33 13.87
CA SER A 135 -25.49 26.30 13.75
C SER A 135 -25.29 27.28 12.59
N ILE A 136 -24.11 27.28 11.96
CA ILE A 136 -23.82 28.11 10.80
C ILE A 136 -24.59 27.53 9.59
N ALA A 137 -25.49 28.33 9.01
CA ALA A 137 -26.36 27.91 7.91
C ALA A 137 -25.59 27.33 6.70
N SER A 138 -24.36 27.81 6.45
CA SER A 138 -23.52 27.32 5.35
C SER A 138 -22.89 25.95 5.61
N LEU A 139 -22.98 25.40 6.82
CA LEU A 139 -22.39 24.13 7.25
C LEU A 139 -23.41 23.17 7.89
N SER A 140 -24.56 23.67 8.34
CA SER A 140 -25.57 22.84 9.01
C SER A 140 -26.10 21.74 8.09
N GLY A 141 -26.06 20.48 8.54
CA GLY A 141 -26.55 19.32 7.77
C GLY A 141 -25.67 18.91 6.60
N LYS A 142 -24.54 19.58 6.36
CA LYS A 142 -23.59 19.22 5.30
C LYS A 142 -22.76 18.01 5.71
N THR A 143 -22.47 17.13 4.76
CA THR A 143 -21.64 15.93 4.97
C THR A 143 -20.23 16.18 4.46
N ALA A 144 -19.22 15.74 5.21
CA ALA A 144 -17.85 15.84 4.75
C ALA A 144 -17.57 14.88 3.59
N SER A 145 -16.75 15.30 2.63
CA SER A 145 -16.27 14.41 1.58
C SER A 145 -15.36 13.31 2.16
N LEU A 146 -15.32 12.15 1.54
CA LEU A 146 -14.34 11.10 1.85
C LEU A 146 -13.38 10.94 0.67
N TYR A 147 -12.15 10.59 1.00
CA TYR A 147 -11.08 10.29 0.06
C TYR A 147 -10.45 8.98 0.43
N GLN A 148 -10.28 8.09 -0.55
CA GLN A 148 -9.64 6.81 -0.35
C GLN A 148 -8.60 6.60 -1.43
N VAL A 149 -7.43 6.15 -1.02
CA VAL A 149 -6.36 5.73 -1.93
C VAL A 149 -6.01 4.30 -1.63
N THR A 150 -6.06 3.46 -2.66
CA THR A 150 -5.54 2.11 -2.66
C THR A 150 -4.26 2.09 -3.49
N LEU A 151 -3.15 1.68 -2.89
CA LEU A 151 -1.86 1.51 -3.56
C LEU A 151 -1.54 0.02 -3.60
N CYS A 152 -1.18 -0.51 -4.76
CA CYS A 152 -0.72 -1.89 -4.90
C CYS A 152 0.64 -1.97 -5.57
N VAL A 153 1.39 -3.01 -5.21
CA VAL A 153 2.68 -3.34 -5.79
C VAL A 153 2.68 -4.84 -6.10
N SER A 154 2.87 -5.17 -7.37
CA SER A 154 3.03 -6.54 -7.85
C SER A 154 4.49 -6.98 -7.74
N GLU A 155 4.69 -8.26 -7.42
CA GLU A 155 6.00 -8.92 -7.33
C GLU A 155 7.03 -8.15 -6.46
N PRO A 156 6.74 -7.94 -5.16
CA PRO A 156 7.52 -7.05 -4.30
C PRO A 156 8.99 -7.48 -4.07
N LEU A 157 9.31 -8.74 -4.38
CA LEU A 157 10.62 -9.35 -4.20
C LEU A 157 11.33 -9.70 -5.51
N GLU A 158 10.81 -9.30 -6.67
CA GLU A 158 11.38 -9.72 -7.95
C GLU A 158 12.84 -9.30 -8.12
N SER A 159 13.21 -8.11 -7.62
CA SER A 159 14.59 -7.64 -7.63
C SER A 159 15.57 -8.58 -6.92
N ASP A 160 15.07 -9.40 -6.00
CA ASP A 160 15.85 -10.34 -5.18
C ASP A 160 15.56 -11.80 -5.58
N SER A 161 14.85 -12.04 -6.69
CA SER A 161 14.40 -13.37 -7.12
C SER A 161 15.55 -14.37 -7.23
N ALA A 162 16.73 -13.94 -7.69
CA ALA A 162 17.93 -14.78 -7.77
C ALA A 162 18.34 -15.39 -6.41
N ILE A 163 18.10 -14.67 -5.31
CA ILE A 163 18.42 -15.12 -3.95
C ILE A 163 17.38 -16.11 -3.45
N PHE A 164 16.13 -16.01 -3.91
CA PHE A 164 15.01 -16.82 -3.42
C PHE A 164 14.65 -17.99 -4.33
N ASN A 165 15.07 -18.02 -5.61
CA ASN A 165 14.71 -19.07 -6.57
C ASN A 165 15.12 -20.49 -6.15
N TRP A 166 16.14 -20.62 -5.30
CA TRP A 166 16.61 -21.91 -4.79
C TRP A 166 16.03 -22.27 -3.41
N LEU A 167 15.28 -21.35 -2.78
CA LEU A 167 14.52 -21.58 -1.55
C LEU A 167 13.04 -21.75 -1.91
N PRO A 168 12.38 -22.88 -1.59
CA PRO A 168 10.95 -23.05 -1.81
C PRO A 168 10.14 -22.32 -0.73
N LEU A 169 10.34 -21.01 -0.58
CA LEU A 169 9.55 -20.19 0.33
C LEU A 169 8.33 -19.63 -0.41
N PRO A 170 7.10 -19.78 0.13
CA PRO A 170 5.92 -19.13 -0.42
C PRO A 170 6.02 -17.62 -0.16
N LEU A 171 6.52 -16.88 -1.14
CA LEU A 171 6.63 -15.42 -1.08
C LEU A 171 5.35 -14.77 -1.63
N PRO A 172 4.90 -13.64 -1.07
CA PRO A 172 3.73 -12.94 -1.57
C PRO A 172 4.00 -12.35 -2.97
N THR A 173 3.06 -12.55 -3.89
CA THR A 173 3.12 -12.06 -5.27
C THR A 173 2.57 -10.64 -5.42
N SER A 174 1.91 -10.11 -4.40
CA SER A 174 1.37 -8.74 -4.39
C SER A 174 1.33 -8.19 -2.98
N MET A 175 1.54 -6.87 -2.85
CA MET A 175 1.24 -6.09 -1.66
C MET A 175 0.21 -5.03 -1.98
N ARG A 176 -0.64 -4.71 -1.02
CA ARG A 176 -1.58 -3.61 -1.12
C ARG A 176 -1.73 -2.90 0.20
N SER A 177 -2.08 -1.63 0.11
CA SER A 177 -2.55 -0.85 1.25
C SER A 177 -3.65 0.09 0.82
N GLN A 178 -4.55 0.36 1.75
CA GLN A 178 -5.71 1.21 1.54
C GLN A 178 -5.80 2.19 2.71
N ALA A 179 -5.95 3.47 2.38
CA ALA A 179 -6.12 4.52 3.37
C ALA A 179 -7.28 5.42 3.00
N ALA A 180 -8.12 5.73 3.99
CA ALA A 180 -9.24 6.65 3.85
C ALA A 180 -9.06 7.88 4.73
N MET A 181 -9.53 9.03 4.26
CA MET A 181 -9.40 10.32 4.89
C MET A 181 -10.68 11.14 4.75
N ILE A 182 -11.05 11.82 5.83
CA ILE A 182 -12.15 12.77 5.84
C ILE A 182 -11.65 14.11 5.25
N GLY A 183 -12.38 14.59 4.26
CA GLY A 183 -12.17 15.88 3.63
C GLY A 183 -12.43 17.06 4.54
N ARG A 184 -11.75 18.19 4.28
CA ARG A 184 -11.98 19.44 5.02
C ARG A 184 -13.26 20.18 4.61
N ARG A 185 -13.82 19.85 3.45
CA ARG A 185 -15.04 20.48 2.94
C ARG A 185 -16.26 19.68 3.33
N TYR A 186 -17.27 20.43 3.77
CA TYR A 186 -18.62 19.95 3.96
C TYR A 186 -19.47 20.46 2.80
N SER A 187 -20.13 19.53 2.10
CA SER A 187 -21.08 19.83 1.04
C SER A 187 -22.45 19.25 1.43
N ALA A 188 -23.51 20.00 1.15
CA ALA A 188 -24.89 19.52 1.23
C ALA A 188 -25.33 19.26 -0.18
#